data_AF-A0A367JMM3-F1
#
_entry.id   AF-A0A367JMM3-F1
#
_cell.length_a   1.000
_cell.length_b   1.000
_cell.length_c   1.000
_cell.angle_alpha   90.00
_cell.angle_beta   90.00
_cell.angle_gamma   90.00
#
_symmetry.space_group_name_H-M   'P 1'
#
loop_
_entity.id
_entity.type
_entity.pdbx_description
1 polymer ?
#
loop_
_entity_poly.entity_id
_entity_poly.type
_entity_poly.pdbx_seq_one_letter_code
_entity_poly.pdbx_strand_id
1 'polypeptide(L)'
;MSANNMNRSKSLTRPERQRPRTGIINSNPKLHRQYPQPLPDHLRTKLAQQKQNYHRQEPPSYVPAAFRIVLFASALTNQTKGCNKLGVKKQVALCYLVAFLCGALAYITYGLNINLCPSNQLTFPYSTKDNRGRRAAIFRQDKVYVFGQVYNFDTMQNYFALHSLNLTTDFRGMELSSIFDGDTDNSCAYFYHNGLDPTLPSCNLTSNSGNTLKQLNGACLLLADLHAYSNNGNYLSFEWMDIRPHNLGLIGNTVVNLTHYLDDSILLPGIGKTIQSNRGNDMTYALSYTKAGKHVQACLLARYSAGIASEEVASCIADNIIMVVLFIVILIIIAIRYSMACLFQWFISHRLVKPGGRSNWLAWRSIKGGNDDPANHIPGPYNDYRFMTDSARMPNSSSQINTISNRTDIVHTKLYTVMLVTCYSEGEEGLRTTMDSLASTTYSDKHKIFFVIADGLITGAGETRSTPDIV
;
A
#
# COMPACT_ATOMS: atom_id res chain seq x y z
N MET A 1 -0.49 38.06 -67.47
CA MET A 1 0.61 38.47 -66.58
C MET A 1 0.23 38.05 -65.17
N SER A 2 0.35 36.77 -64.84
CA SER A 2 1.48 36.08 -64.18
C SER A 2 1.70 36.50 -62.72
N ALA A 3 1.22 35.67 -61.78
CA ALA A 3 1.78 35.51 -60.44
C ALA A 3 1.30 34.20 -59.80
N ASN A 4 2.07 33.14 -60.04
CA ASN A 4 2.38 31.97 -59.19
C ASN A 4 1.38 31.50 -58.11
N ASN A 5 0.64 30.43 -58.44
CA ASN A 5 0.12 29.48 -57.45
C ASN A 5 1.22 28.48 -57.06
N MET A 6 1.81 28.66 -55.87
CA MET A 6 2.70 27.65 -55.27
C MET A 6 1.87 26.62 -54.51
N ASN A 7 1.70 25.44 -55.11
CA ASN A 7 1.13 24.26 -54.45
C ASN A 7 2.10 23.71 -53.39
N ARG A 8 1.62 23.61 -52.16
CA ARG A 8 2.32 23.03 -51.01
C ARG A 8 2.57 21.53 -51.24
N SER A 9 3.83 21.14 -51.20
CA SER A 9 4.33 19.78 -51.42
C SER A 9 3.89 18.78 -50.35
N LYS A 10 3.64 17.56 -50.82
CA LYS A 10 3.26 16.35 -50.07
C LYS A 10 4.17 16.11 -48.85
N SER A 11 3.54 15.77 -47.73
CA SER A 11 4.19 15.34 -46.49
C SER A 11 4.90 13.99 -46.70
N LEU A 12 6.15 13.91 -46.24
CA LEU A 12 6.98 12.71 -46.24
C LEU A 12 6.53 11.76 -45.13
N THR A 13 5.68 10.79 -45.47
CA THR A 13 5.42 9.63 -44.62
C THR A 13 6.59 8.65 -44.73
N ARG A 14 7.27 8.40 -43.60
CA ARG A 14 8.29 7.37 -43.44
C ARG A 14 7.68 5.98 -43.66
N PRO A 15 8.21 5.12 -44.55
CA PRO A 15 7.70 3.77 -44.73
C PRO A 15 8.16 2.87 -43.57
N GLU A 16 7.19 2.33 -42.83
CA GLU A 16 7.35 1.30 -41.80
C GLU A 16 7.84 0.00 -42.47
N ARG A 17 9.05 -0.46 -42.11
CA ARG A 17 9.61 -1.73 -42.57
C ARG A 17 8.87 -2.88 -41.87
N GLN A 18 7.95 -3.54 -42.57
CA GLN A 18 7.41 -4.83 -42.14
C GLN A 18 8.52 -5.89 -42.25
N ARG A 19 8.92 -6.47 -41.12
CA ARG A 19 9.71 -7.72 -41.09
C ARG A 19 8.76 -8.91 -41.09
N PRO A 20 8.94 -9.93 -41.94
CA PRO A 20 8.19 -11.17 -41.88
C PRO A 20 8.51 -11.94 -40.59
N ARG A 21 7.49 -12.52 -39.95
CA ARG A 21 7.66 -13.49 -38.87
C ARG A 21 8.19 -14.80 -39.46
N THR A 22 9.30 -15.28 -38.94
CA THR A 22 9.87 -16.59 -39.25
C THR A 22 8.97 -17.71 -38.71
N GLY A 23 8.69 -18.69 -39.56
CA GLY A 23 7.91 -19.88 -39.23
C GLY A 23 8.63 -20.78 -38.22
N ILE A 24 7.84 -21.41 -37.35
CA ILE A 24 8.29 -22.38 -36.37
C ILE A 24 8.66 -23.68 -37.10
N ILE A 25 9.88 -24.15 -36.85
CA ILE A 25 10.43 -25.39 -37.37
C ILE A 25 9.73 -26.57 -36.68
N ASN A 26 9.07 -27.40 -37.47
CA ASN A 26 8.64 -28.74 -37.11
C ASN A 26 9.87 -29.68 -37.14
N SER A 27 10.10 -30.43 -36.07
CA SER A 27 11.02 -31.58 -36.08
C SER A 27 10.35 -32.83 -35.47
N ASN A 28 9.93 -33.69 -36.39
CA ASN A 28 9.79 -35.15 -36.39
C ASN A 28 9.01 -35.96 -35.33
N PRO A 29 8.35 -37.06 -35.79
CA PRO A 29 7.48 -37.92 -35.00
C PRO A 29 8.20 -39.16 -34.45
N LYS A 30 7.49 -39.88 -33.58
CA LYS A 30 7.72 -41.24 -33.02
C LYS A 30 8.17 -41.28 -31.55
N LEU A 31 7.18 -41.26 -30.67
CA LEU A 31 7.20 -42.11 -29.48
C LEU A 31 5.77 -42.68 -29.30
N HIS A 32 5.62 -43.99 -29.46
CA HIS A 32 4.39 -44.70 -29.15
C HIS A 32 4.11 -44.58 -27.64
N ARG A 33 3.04 -43.87 -27.27
CA ARG A 33 2.45 -43.94 -25.93
C ARG A 33 1.11 -44.65 -26.06
N GLN A 34 1.00 -45.80 -25.42
CA GLN A 34 -0.24 -46.57 -25.29
C GLN A 34 -1.34 -45.68 -24.68
N TYR A 35 -2.47 -45.61 -25.35
CA TYR A 35 -3.69 -45.00 -24.81
C TYR A 35 -4.31 -45.95 -23.77
N PRO A 36 -4.71 -45.46 -22.59
CA PRO A 36 -5.56 -46.23 -21.69
C PRO A 36 -6.95 -46.43 -22.32
N GLN A 37 -7.54 -47.59 -22.07
CA GLN A 37 -8.87 -47.97 -22.53
C GLN A 37 -9.97 -46.96 -22.11
N PRO A 38 -11.05 -46.83 -22.89
CA PRO A 38 -12.13 -45.90 -22.57
C PRO A 38 -12.84 -46.31 -21.28
N LEU A 39 -12.97 -45.34 -20.38
CA LEU A 39 -13.67 -45.43 -19.11
C LEU A 39 -15.16 -45.85 -19.33
N PRO A 40 -15.71 -46.77 -18.52
CA PRO A 40 -17.10 -47.22 -18.62
C PRO A 40 -18.12 -46.06 -18.56
N ASP A 41 -19.20 -46.14 -19.34
CA ASP A 41 -20.14 -45.02 -19.55
C ASP A 41 -20.78 -44.48 -18.26
N HIS A 42 -20.93 -45.31 -17.23
CA HIS A 42 -21.43 -44.90 -15.92
C HIS A 42 -20.44 -44.01 -15.13
N LEU A 43 -19.14 -44.16 -15.37
CA LEU A 43 -18.11 -43.29 -14.81
C LEU A 43 -17.94 -42.01 -15.64
N ARG A 44 -18.22 -42.06 -16.95
CA ARG A 44 -18.27 -40.86 -17.81
C ARG A 44 -19.42 -39.93 -17.43
N THR A 45 -20.60 -40.45 -17.13
CA THR A 45 -21.73 -39.64 -16.65
C THR A 45 -21.48 -39.07 -15.26
N LYS A 46 -20.86 -39.83 -14.34
CA LYS A 46 -20.45 -39.30 -13.02
C LYS A 46 -19.37 -38.24 -13.11
N LEU A 47 -18.35 -38.40 -13.95
CA LEU A 47 -17.33 -37.36 -14.20
C LEU A 47 -17.90 -36.16 -14.96
N ALA A 48 -18.87 -36.35 -15.86
CA ALA A 48 -19.56 -35.24 -16.54
C ALA A 48 -20.45 -34.45 -15.57
N GLN A 49 -21.16 -35.12 -14.66
CA GLN A 49 -21.91 -34.49 -13.57
C GLN A 49 -20.98 -33.81 -12.55
N GLN A 50 -19.83 -34.41 -12.24
CA GLN A 50 -18.83 -33.80 -11.36
C GLN A 50 -18.15 -32.59 -12.02
N LYS A 51 -17.93 -32.61 -13.34
CA LYS A 51 -17.39 -31.49 -14.12
C LYS A 51 -18.42 -30.38 -14.35
N GLN A 52 -19.72 -30.70 -14.43
CA GLN A 52 -20.80 -29.71 -14.41
C GLN A 52 -21.00 -29.09 -13.03
N ASN A 53 -20.85 -29.85 -11.94
CA ASN A 53 -20.94 -29.33 -10.57
C ASN A 53 -19.70 -28.51 -10.17
N TYR A 54 -18.52 -28.84 -10.70
CA TYR A 54 -17.31 -28.03 -10.52
C TYR A 54 -17.37 -26.69 -11.28
N HIS A 55 -18.09 -26.63 -12.40
CA HIS A 55 -18.34 -25.37 -13.13
C HIS A 55 -19.57 -24.59 -12.66
N ARG A 56 -20.33 -25.10 -11.67
CA ARG A 56 -21.49 -24.41 -11.08
C ARG A 56 -21.24 -23.89 -9.66
N GLN A 57 -19.99 -23.92 -9.20
CA GLN A 57 -19.55 -23.06 -8.10
C GLN A 57 -18.92 -21.82 -8.71
N GLU A 58 -19.67 -20.72 -8.68
CA GLU A 58 -19.17 -19.40 -9.00
C GLU A 58 -17.89 -19.14 -8.17
N PRO A 59 -16.79 -18.68 -8.77
CA PRO A 59 -15.68 -18.17 -7.98
C PRO A 59 -16.22 -17.01 -7.14
N PRO A 60 -15.82 -16.85 -5.86
CA PRO A 60 -16.21 -15.67 -5.11
C PRO A 60 -15.71 -14.45 -5.88
N SER A 61 -16.63 -13.74 -6.52
CA SER A 61 -16.37 -12.54 -7.28
C SER A 61 -16.16 -11.38 -6.32
N TYR A 62 -15.17 -11.50 -5.42
CA TYR A 62 -14.57 -10.37 -4.73
C TYR A 62 -13.38 -9.89 -5.53
N VAL A 63 -13.68 -9.47 -6.77
CA VAL A 63 -12.88 -8.42 -7.38
C VAL A 63 -13.37 -7.15 -6.67
N PRO A 64 -12.57 -6.52 -5.79
CA PRO A 64 -13.01 -5.35 -5.05
C PRO A 64 -13.57 -4.34 -6.05
N ALA A 65 -14.67 -3.66 -5.71
CA ALA A 65 -15.36 -2.72 -6.59
C ALA A 65 -14.40 -1.71 -7.27
N ALA A 66 -13.28 -1.41 -6.62
CA ALA A 66 -12.16 -0.64 -7.14
C ALA A 66 -11.56 -1.19 -8.47
N PHE A 67 -11.42 -2.50 -8.65
CA PHE A 67 -10.86 -3.08 -9.89
C PHE A 67 -11.85 -3.06 -11.06
N ARG A 68 -13.16 -3.15 -10.78
CA ARG A 68 -14.20 -2.94 -11.81
C ARG A 68 -14.23 -1.48 -12.29
N ILE A 69 -13.93 -0.52 -11.41
CA ILE A 69 -13.81 0.90 -11.77
C ILE A 69 -12.60 1.15 -12.69
N VAL A 70 -11.47 0.47 -12.47
CA VAL A 70 -10.26 0.58 -13.32
C VAL A 70 -10.48 0.01 -14.73
N LEU A 71 -11.24 -1.08 -14.86
CA LEU A 71 -11.61 -1.67 -16.15
C LEU A 71 -12.70 -0.87 -16.89
N PHE A 72 -13.62 -0.23 -16.17
CA PHE A 72 -14.61 0.68 -16.78
C PHE A 72 -13.98 2.01 -17.26
N ALA A 73 -12.97 2.53 -16.57
CA ALA A 73 -12.26 3.74 -16.98
C ALA A 73 -11.46 3.54 -18.28
N SER A 74 -10.95 2.32 -18.53
CA SER A 74 -10.25 1.98 -19.77
C SER A 74 -11.19 1.65 -20.95
N ALA A 75 -12.48 1.40 -20.70
CA ALA A 75 -13.50 1.27 -21.74
C ALA A 75 -14.02 2.63 -22.24
N LEU A 76 -14.02 3.66 -21.38
CA LEU A 76 -14.45 5.02 -21.74
C LEU A 76 -13.45 5.78 -22.64
N THR A 77 -12.18 5.33 -22.71
CA THR A 77 -11.21 5.89 -23.65
C THR A 77 -11.50 5.52 -25.11
N ASN A 78 -12.36 4.52 -25.36
CA ASN A 78 -12.63 4.01 -26.70
C ASN A 78 -13.91 4.60 -27.35
N GLN A 79 -14.66 5.46 -26.66
CA GLN A 79 -15.90 6.08 -27.18
C GLN A 79 -15.81 7.58 -27.53
N THR A 80 -14.64 8.21 -27.52
CA THR A 80 -14.49 9.59 -28.05
C THR A 80 -13.99 9.60 -29.49
N LYS A 81 -14.75 8.96 -30.39
CA LYS A 81 -14.63 9.24 -31.83
C LYS A 81 -15.28 10.60 -32.09
N GLY A 82 -14.50 11.69 -32.04
CA GLY A 82 -14.96 12.97 -32.61
C GLY A 82 -14.48 14.28 -32.01
N CYS A 83 -13.51 14.32 -31.08
CA CYS A 83 -13.01 15.62 -30.58
C CYS A 83 -11.48 15.69 -30.65
N ASN A 84 -10.96 16.29 -31.74
CA ASN A 84 -9.55 16.56 -31.96
C ASN A 84 -9.09 17.83 -31.22
N LYS A 85 -9.16 17.85 -29.88
CA LYS A 85 -8.42 18.84 -29.06
C LYS A 85 -7.43 18.10 -28.17
N LEU A 86 -6.14 18.20 -28.52
CA LEU A 86 -5.02 17.56 -27.82
C LEU A 86 -4.91 17.99 -26.33
N GLY A 87 -5.51 19.13 -25.96
CA GLY A 87 -5.56 19.65 -24.58
C GLY A 87 -6.49 18.86 -23.64
N VAL A 88 -7.62 18.34 -24.14
CA VAL A 88 -8.61 17.63 -23.31
C VAL A 88 -8.06 16.29 -22.80
N LYS A 89 -7.18 15.64 -23.58
CA LYS A 89 -6.60 14.33 -23.23
C LYS A 89 -5.64 14.38 -22.03
N LYS A 90 -4.91 15.49 -21.83
CA LYS A 90 -3.94 15.63 -20.73
C LYS A 90 -4.61 15.95 -19.39
N GLN A 91 -5.67 16.75 -19.41
CA GLN A 91 -6.42 17.09 -18.19
C GLN A 91 -7.19 15.89 -17.65
N VAL A 92 -7.79 15.09 -18.54
CA VAL A 92 -8.51 13.86 -18.18
C VAL A 92 -7.55 12.81 -17.58
N ALA A 93 -6.31 12.70 -18.08
CA ALA A 93 -5.30 11.79 -17.53
C ALA A 93 -4.90 12.14 -16.08
N LEU A 94 -4.82 13.43 -15.75
CA LEU A 94 -4.51 13.88 -14.38
C LEU A 94 -5.63 13.49 -13.40
N CYS A 95 -6.89 13.71 -13.79
CA CYS A 95 -8.04 13.34 -12.96
C CYS A 95 -8.11 11.83 -12.69
N TYR A 96 -7.81 11.00 -13.70
CA TYR A 96 -7.77 9.55 -13.51
C TYR A 96 -6.64 9.09 -12.59
N LEU A 97 -5.47 9.74 -12.66
CA LEU A 97 -4.34 9.42 -11.78
C LEU A 97 -4.68 9.78 -10.32
N VAL A 98 -5.30 10.93 -10.09
CA VAL A 98 -5.78 11.33 -8.75
C VAL A 98 -6.83 10.35 -8.24
N ALA A 99 -7.82 10.00 -9.06
CA ALA A 99 -8.86 9.04 -8.68
C ALA A 99 -8.28 7.65 -8.36
N PHE A 100 -7.29 7.19 -9.12
CA PHE A 100 -6.59 5.93 -8.86
C PHE A 100 -5.81 5.97 -7.54
N LEU A 101 -5.04 7.03 -7.29
CA LEU A 101 -4.29 7.18 -6.04
C LEU A 101 -5.23 7.28 -4.82
N CYS A 102 -6.35 8.00 -4.93
CA CYS A 102 -7.37 8.04 -3.88
C CYS A 102 -8.02 6.67 -3.65
N GLY A 103 -8.32 5.91 -4.72
CA GLY A 103 -8.86 4.55 -4.61
C GLY A 103 -7.86 3.57 -3.99
N ALA A 104 -6.58 3.67 -4.35
CA ALA A 104 -5.51 2.86 -3.76
C ALA A 104 -5.34 3.16 -2.26
N LEU A 105 -5.36 4.45 -1.88
CA LEU A 105 -5.33 4.86 -0.47
C LEU A 105 -6.51 4.25 0.29
N ALA A 106 -7.74 4.38 -0.22
CA ALA A 106 -8.94 3.84 0.41
C ALA A 106 -8.90 2.30 0.55
N TYR A 107 -8.33 1.60 -0.43
CA TYR A 107 -8.15 0.15 -0.35
C TYR A 107 -7.11 -0.23 0.70
N ILE A 108 -5.99 0.49 0.79
CA ILE A 108 -4.97 0.22 1.81
C ILE A 108 -5.53 0.48 3.22
N THR A 109 -6.31 1.54 3.41
CA THR A 109 -6.87 1.91 4.72
C THR A 109 -8.04 1.05 5.16
N TYR A 110 -8.88 0.55 4.24
CA TYR A 110 -10.10 -0.18 4.62
C TYR A 110 -10.17 -1.61 4.04
N GLY A 111 -9.68 -1.82 2.82
CA GLY A 111 -9.77 -3.11 2.12
C GLY A 111 -8.72 -4.13 2.55
N LEU A 112 -7.53 -3.66 2.96
CA LEU A 112 -6.45 -4.53 3.38
C LEU A 112 -6.78 -5.25 4.72
N ASN A 113 -7.49 -4.56 5.62
CA ASN A 113 -7.91 -5.10 6.92
C ASN A 113 -8.82 -6.34 6.73
N ILE A 114 -9.81 -6.26 5.84
CA ILE A 114 -10.75 -7.35 5.55
C ILE A 114 -10.04 -8.57 4.94
N ASN A 115 -9.04 -8.34 4.09
CA ASN A 115 -8.35 -9.42 3.39
C ASN A 115 -7.22 -10.08 4.19
N LEU A 116 -6.58 -9.33 5.09
CA LEU A 116 -5.48 -9.85 5.92
C LEU A 116 -5.95 -10.42 7.26
N CYS A 117 -7.14 -10.08 7.73
CA CYS A 117 -7.72 -10.59 8.97
C CYS A 117 -8.95 -11.48 8.68
N PRO A 118 -8.77 -12.73 8.21
CA PRO A 118 -9.90 -13.64 8.08
C PRO A 118 -10.42 -14.01 9.48
N SER A 119 -11.64 -13.61 9.80
CA SER A 119 -12.32 -13.86 11.09
C SER A 119 -12.74 -15.33 11.30
N ASN A 120 -12.18 -16.28 10.53
CA ASN A 120 -12.70 -17.64 10.42
C ASN A 120 -12.18 -18.62 11.47
N GLN A 121 -11.24 -18.22 12.32
CA GLN A 121 -10.84 -19.01 13.49
C GLN A 121 -11.32 -18.29 14.75
N LEU A 122 -12.40 -18.81 15.34
CA LEU A 122 -12.84 -18.39 16.66
C LEU A 122 -11.81 -18.90 17.67
N THR A 123 -10.88 -18.03 18.03
CA THR A 123 -9.91 -18.29 19.07
C THR A 123 -10.55 -18.05 20.44
N PHE A 124 -10.44 -19.05 21.31
CA PHE A 124 -10.96 -18.95 22.67
C PHE A 124 -9.79 -18.53 23.58
N PRO A 125 -9.82 -17.34 24.22
CA PRO A 125 -8.74 -16.93 25.09
C PRO A 125 -8.62 -17.87 26.29
N TYR A 126 -7.40 -18.27 26.63
CA TYR A 126 -7.10 -19.08 27.79
C TYR A 126 -7.30 -18.29 29.09
N SER A 127 -6.78 -17.06 29.15
CA SER A 127 -6.89 -16.18 30.32
C SER A 127 -7.61 -14.88 29.98
N THR A 128 -8.17 -14.23 31.00
CA THR A 128 -8.67 -12.86 30.92
C THR A 128 -8.08 -12.03 32.05
N LYS A 129 -8.02 -10.70 31.85
CA LYS A 129 -7.64 -9.75 32.88
C LYS A 129 -8.89 -9.35 33.67
N ASP A 130 -8.83 -9.49 34.98
CA ASP A 130 -9.81 -8.89 35.89
C ASP A 130 -9.62 -7.35 35.93
N ASN A 131 -10.60 -6.64 36.48
CA ASN A 131 -10.62 -5.18 36.65
C ASN A 131 -9.39 -4.66 37.43
N ARG A 132 -8.71 -5.52 38.19
CA ARG A 132 -7.48 -5.21 38.94
C ARG A 132 -6.19 -5.51 38.16
N GLY A 133 -6.29 -5.89 36.88
CA GLY A 133 -5.16 -6.25 36.02
C GLY A 133 -4.55 -7.62 36.31
N ARG A 134 -5.14 -8.43 37.21
CA ARG A 134 -4.70 -9.80 37.49
C ARG A 134 -5.25 -10.74 36.42
N ARG A 135 -4.42 -11.66 35.92
CA ARG A 135 -4.83 -12.68 34.94
C ARG A 135 -5.29 -13.94 35.64
N ALA A 136 -6.38 -14.51 35.17
CA ALA A 136 -6.87 -15.82 35.59
C ALA A 136 -7.37 -16.61 34.39
N ALA A 137 -7.19 -17.94 34.43
CA ALA A 137 -7.69 -18.85 33.39
C ALA A 137 -9.22 -18.83 33.37
N ILE A 138 -9.80 -18.89 32.17
CA ILE A 138 -11.24 -18.87 31.95
C ILE A 138 -11.77 -20.29 31.99
N PHE A 139 -12.58 -20.60 32.99
CA PHE A 139 -13.27 -21.88 33.09
C PHE A 139 -14.59 -21.84 32.31
N ARG A 140 -14.78 -22.77 31.36
CA ARG A 140 -15.97 -22.87 30.50
C ARG A 140 -16.68 -24.20 30.78
N GLN A 141 -17.87 -24.14 31.36
CA GLN A 141 -18.62 -25.33 31.79
C GLN A 141 -19.27 -26.12 30.63
N ASP A 142 -19.43 -25.50 29.46
CA ASP A 142 -20.07 -26.10 28.29
C ASP A 142 -19.05 -26.64 27.27
N LYS A 143 -17.75 -26.48 27.54
CA LYS A 143 -16.65 -26.86 26.65
C LYS A 143 -15.70 -27.86 27.29
N VAL A 144 -14.95 -28.58 26.45
CA VAL A 144 -13.81 -29.41 26.82
C VAL A 144 -12.71 -29.25 25.79
N TYR A 145 -11.49 -29.61 26.16
CA TYR A 145 -10.31 -29.38 25.32
C TYR A 145 -9.62 -30.69 24.97
N VAL A 146 -9.21 -30.86 23.71
CA VAL A 146 -8.39 -32.00 23.28
C VAL A 146 -7.26 -31.45 22.44
N PHE A 147 -6.02 -31.60 22.90
CA PHE A 147 -4.82 -31.08 22.24
C PHE A 147 -4.92 -29.59 21.84
N GLY A 148 -5.64 -28.80 22.65
CA GLY A 148 -5.90 -27.39 22.41
C GLY A 148 -7.06 -27.04 21.48
N GLN A 149 -7.70 -28.02 20.86
CA GLN A 149 -8.98 -27.81 20.16
C GLN A 149 -10.14 -27.76 21.16
N VAL A 150 -11.12 -26.91 20.86
CA VAL A 150 -12.25 -26.64 21.75
C VAL A 150 -13.50 -27.35 21.23
N TYR A 151 -14.00 -28.29 22.03
CA TYR A 151 -15.21 -29.06 21.71
C TYR A 151 -16.37 -28.70 22.64
N ASN A 152 -17.61 -28.82 22.14
CA ASN A 152 -18.79 -28.76 22.99
C ASN A 152 -18.87 -30.03 23.85
N PHE A 153 -19.22 -29.87 25.13
CA PHE A 153 -19.32 -30.99 26.06
C PHE A 153 -20.32 -32.05 25.56
N ASP A 154 -21.48 -31.65 25.04
CA ASP A 154 -22.52 -32.58 24.59
C ASP A 154 -22.07 -33.42 23.38
N THR A 155 -21.30 -32.81 22.46
CA THR A 155 -20.72 -33.52 21.30
C THR A 155 -19.72 -34.57 21.75
N MET A 156 -18.87 -34.24 22.72
CA MET A 156 -17.89 -35.17 23.27
C MET A 156 -18.56 -36.26 24.11
N GLN A 157 -19.62 -35.95 24.84
CA GLN A 157 -20.38 -36.94 25.59
C GLN A 157 -20.96 -38.03 24.66
N ASN A 158 -21.51 -37.62 23.50
CA ASN A 158 -21.99 -38.57 22.49
C ASN A 158 -20.85 -39.39 21.89
N TYR A 159 -19.69 -38.77 21.59
CA TYR A 159 -18.52 -39.48 21.09
C TYR A 159 -18.02 -40.54 22.07
N PHE A 160 -17.85 -40.17 23.34
CA PHE A 160 -17.40 -41.09 24.38
C PHE A 160 -18.41 -42.25 24.59
N ALA A 161 -19.72 -41.97 24.49
CA ALA A 161 -20.75 -43.00 24.60
C ALA A 161 -20.64 -44.07 23.50
N LEU A 162 -20.27 -43.69 22.26
CA LEU A 162 -20.00 -44.65 21.17
C LEU A 162 -18.85 -45.61 21.49
N HIS A 163 -17.86 -45.14 22.25
CA HIS A 163 -16.72 -45.94 22.71
C HIS A 163 -16.95 -46.61 24.07
N SER A 164 -18.20 -46.71 24.53
CA SER A 164 -18.58 -47.30 25.84
C SER A 164 -17.96 -46.58 27.05
N LEU A 165 -17.71 -45.28 26.94
CA LEU A 165 -17.22 -44.43 28.01
C LEU A 165 -18.30 -43.41 28.39
N ASN A 166 -18.52 -43.20 29.69
CA ASN A 166 -19.51 -42.25 30.18
C ASN A 166 -18.85 -40.95 30.65
N LEU A 167 -18.92 -39.90 29.83
CA LEU A 167 -18.38 -38.59 30.18
C LEU A 167 -19.36 -37.84 31.11
N THR A 168 -19.04 -37.79 32.40
CA THR A 168 -19.84 -37.11 33.42
C THR A 168 -19.58 -35.60 33.46
N THR A 169 -20.44 -34.85 34.15
CA THR A 169 -20.32 -33.39 34.28
C THR A 169 -19.04 -32.91 34.95
N ASP A 170 -18.33 -33.79 35.65
CA ASP A 170 -17.05 -33.49 36.33
C ASP A 170 -15.93 -33.20 35.33
N PHE A 171 -16.11 -33.61 34.08
CA PHE A 171 -15.14 -33.38 33.00
C PHE A 171 -15.34 -32.06 32.26
N ARG A 172 -16.34 -31.27 32.64
CA ARG A 172 -16.61 -29.95 32.04
C ARG A 172 -15.43 -29.00 32.27
N GLY A 173 -15.02 -28.31 31.21
CA GLY A 173 -13.93 -27.33 31.25
C GLY A 173 -12.54 -27.93 31.45
N MET A 174 -12.39 -29.26 31.38
CA MET A 174 -11.10 -29.94 31.53
C MET A 174 -10.47 -30.28 30.17
N GLU A 175 -9.16 -30.54 30.22
CA GLU A 175 -8.41 -31.10 29.11
C GLU A 175 -8.52 -32.63 29.11
N LEU A 176 -8.93 -33.19 27.97
CA LEU A 176 -9.18 -34.63 27.79
C LEU A 176 -8.05 -35.33 27.00
N SER A 177 -6.97 -34.63 26.68
CA SER A 177 -5.87 -35.12 25.82
C SER A 177 -5.25 -36.44 26.28
N SER A 178 -5.24 -36.74 27.59
CA SER A 178 -4.56 -37.91 28.15
C SER A 178 -5.18 -39.28 27.82
N ILE A 179 -6.44 -39.33 27.35
CA ILE A 179 -7.04 -40.58 26.84
C ILE A 179 -6.80 -40.80 25.34
N PHE A 180 -6.33 -39.77 24.63
CA PHE A 180 -6.17 -39.81 23.20
C PHE A 180 -4.72 -40.09 22.78
N ASP A 181 -4.59 -40.88 21.73
CA ASP A 181 -3.37 -40.98 20.94
C ASP A 181 -3.37 -39.86 19.90
N GLY A 182 -2.58 -38.81 20.17
CA GLY A 182 -2.41 -37.66 19.28
C GLY A 182 -1.45 -37.88 18.11
N ASP A 183 -0.74 -39.02 18.04
CA ASP A 183 0.25 -39.27 16.98
C ASP A 183 -0.38 -39.82 15.70
N THR A 184 -1.09 -38.94 14.98
CA THR A 184 -1.80 -39.31 13.74
C THR A 184 -0.88 -39.59 12.55
N ASP A 185 0.30 -38.97 12.51
CA ASP A 185 1.26 -39.06 11.40
C ASP A 185 2.46 -39.97 11.73
N ASN A 186 2.41 -40.71 12.84
CA ASN A 186 3.50 -41.57 13.32
C ASN A 186 4.82 -40.79 13.51
N SER A 187 4.71 -39.54 13.95
CA SER A 187 5.80 -38.59 14.18
C SER A 187 6.69 -38.99 15.36
N CYS A 188 6.15 -39.75 16.32
CA CYS A 188 6.90 -40.25 17.47
C CYS A 188 7.66 -41.56 17.19
N ALA A 189 7.47 -42.18 16.02
CA ALA A 189 8.07 -43.48 15.68
C ALA A 189 9.60 -43.53 15.81
N TYR A 190 10.28 -42.39 15.65
CA TYR A 190 11.74 -42.28 15.82
C TYR A 190 12.20 -42.66 17.24
N PHE A 191 11.33 -42.51 18.25
CA PHE A 191 11.63 -42.77 19.66
C PHE A 191 11.15 -44.13 20.15
N TYR A 192 10.60 -44.95 19.27
CA TYR A 192 10.13 -46.28 19.65
C TYR A 192 11.31 -47.18 19.97
N HIS A 193 11.27 -47.79 21.15
CA HIS A 193 12.30 -48.71 21.59
C HIS A 193 11.68 -50.11 21.72
N ASN A 194 12.22 -51.08 20.98
CA ASN A 194 11.74 -52.47 20.97
C ASN A 194 10.25 -52.61 20.64
N GLY A 195 9.71 -51.72 19.80
CA GLY A 195 8.29 -51.71 19.42
C GLY A 195 7.34 -51.13 20.48
N LEU A 196 7.87 -50.57 21.57
CA LEU A 196 7.10 -49.85 22.58
C LEU A 196 7.26 -48.34 22.35
N ASP A 197 6.15 -47.61 22.43
CA ASP A 197 6.14 -46.15 22.40
C ASP A 197 6.29 -45.62 23.84
N PRO A 198 7.46 -45.06 24.22
CA PRO A 198 7.64 -44.48 25.55
C PRO A 198 6.81 -43.20 25.73
N THR A 199 6.40 -42.54 24.64
CA THR A 199 5.71 -41.23 24.63
C THR A 199 4.19 -41.32 24.75
N LEU A 200 3.65 -42.53 24.69
CA LEU A 200 2.21 -42.76 24.80
C LEU A 200 1.74 -42.34 26.21
N PRO A 201 0.65 -41.55 26.33
CA PRO A 201 0.10 -41.22 27.64
C PRO A 201 -0.48 -42.48 28.31
N SER A 202 -0.82 -42.37 29.59
CA SER A 202 -1.41 -43.45 30.39
C SER A 202 -2.79 -43.94 29.91
N CYS A 203 -3.34 -43.34 28.84
CA CYS A 203 -4.65 -43.64 28.26
C CYS A 203 -5.78 -43.60 29.30
N ASN A 204 -5.63 -42.75 30.31
CA ASN A 204 -6.60 -42.58 31.39
C ASN A 204 -6.88 -41.09 31.59
N LEU A 205 -8.10 -40.79 32.00
CA LEU A 205 -8.53 -39.46 32.39
C LEU A 205 -8.94 -39.47 33.83
N THR A 206 -8.47 -38.50 34.61
CA THR A 206 -8.85 -38.33 36.00
C THR A 206 -9.46 -36.95 36.18
N SER A 207 -10.70 -36.90 36.67
CA SER A 207 -11.38 -35.65 36.96
C SER A 207 -10.93 -35.04 38.29
N ASN A 208 -11.25 -33.76 38.48
CA ASN A 208 -11.00 -33.05 39.74
C ASN A 208 -11.75 -33.67 40.94
N SER A 209 -12.85 -34.39 40.69
CA SER A 209 -13.61 -35.11 41.72
C SER A 209 -13.05 -36.53 42.00
N GLY A 210 -12.01 -36.96 41.27
CA GLY A 210 -11.39 -38.27 41.41
C GLY A 210 -12.01 -39.36 40.54
N ASN A 211 -13.06 -39.08 39.76
CA ASN A 211 -13.61 -40.04 38.79
C ASN A 211 -12.60 -40.28 37.67
N THR A 212 -12.35 -41.56 37.34
CA THR A 212 -11.40 -41.95 36.30
C THR A 212 -12.09 -42.64 35.13
N LEU A 213 -11.68 -42.29 33.91
CA LEU A 213 -12.16 -42.91 32.67
C LEU A 213 -10.99 -43.60 31.97
N LYS A 214 -11.20 -44.85 31.60
CA LYS A 214 -10.24 -45.68 30.86
C LYS A 214 -11.01 -46.67 30.00
N GLN A 215 -10.50 -46.95 28.80
CA GLN A 215 -11.06 -47.97 27.94
C GLN A 215 -10.77 -49.38 28.49
N LEU A 216 -11.72 -50.31 28.36
CA LEU A 216 -11.61 -51.68 28.89
C LEU A 216 -10.41 -52.46 28.32
N ASN A 217 -10.03 -52.18 27.08
CA ASN A 217 -8.86 -52.78 26.41
C ASN A 217 -7.52 -52.16 26.84
N GLY A 218 -7.54 -51.06 27.60
CA GLY A 218 -6.36 -50.30 27.99
C GLY A 218 -5.68 -49.52 26.87
N ALA A 219 -6.27 -49.46 25.67
CA ALA A 219 -5.78 -48.66 24.55
C ALA A 219 -6.24 -47.20 24.66
N CYS A 220 -5.49 -46.30 24.03
CA CYS A 220 -5.88 -44.91 23.84
C CYS A 220 -6.89 -44.78 22.68
N LEU A 221 -7.74 -43.76 22.74
CA LEU A 221 -8.62 -43.39 21.63
C LEU A 221 -7.81 -42.69 20.53
N LEU A 222 -8.05 -42.99 19.26
CA LEU A 222 -7.32 -42.33 18.18
C LEU A 222 -7.84 -40.90 17.95
N LEU A 223 -6.94 -39.91 17.91
CA LEU A 223 -7.33 -38.52 17.61
C LEU A 223 -7.92 -38.39 16.18
N ALA A 224 -7.46 -39.22 15.24
CA ALA A 224 -8.00 -39.28 13.88
C ALA A 224 -9.49 -39.64 13.85
N ASP A 225 -9.94 -40.55 14.72
CA ASP A 225 -11.35 -40.95 14.82
C ASP A 225 -12.22 -39.80 15.34
N LEU A 226 -11.70 -39.04 16.32
CA LEU A 226 -12.37 -37.85 16.81
C LEU A 226 -12.50 -36.78 15.72
N HIS A 227 -11.41 -36.51 14.97
CA HIS A 227 -11.45 -35.57 13.85
C HIS A 227 -12.41 -36.03 12.74
N ALA A 228 -12.55 -37.33 12.51
CA ALA A 228 -13.53 -37.85 11.56
C ALA A 228 -14.97 -37.67 12.05
N TYR A 229 -15.21 -37.77 13.35
CA TYR A 229 -16.53 -37.57 13.96
C TYR A 229 -16.94 -36.09 14.04
N SER A 230 -16.02 -35.24 14.49
CA SER A 230 -16.25 -33.81 14.67
C SER A 230 -14.92 -33.08 14.56
N ASN A 231 -14.68 -32.38 13.45
CA ASN A 231 -13.55 -31.47 13.30
C ASN A 231 -14.05 -30.03 13.36
N ASN A 232 -13.47 -29.21 14.22
CA ASN A 232 -13.75 -27.78 14.27
C ASN A 232 -12.43 -26.98 14.19
N GLY A 233 -12.52 -25.77 13.63
CA GLY A 233 -11.38 -24.84 13.57
C GLY A 233 -11.21 -24.02 14.84
N ASN A 234 -11.75 -24.48 15.97
CA ASN A 234 -11.79 -23.72 17.22
C ASN A 234 -10.61 -24.13 18.10
N TYR A 235 -9.74 -23.18 18.42
CA TYR A 235 -8.54 -23.44 19.20
C TYR A 235 -8.48 -22.53 20.43
N LEU A 236 -7.90 -23.06 21.50
CA LEU A 236 -7.54 -22.33 22.69
C LEU A 236 -6.32 -21.45 22.37
N SER A 237 -6.45 -20.14 22.55
CA SER A 237 -5.39 -19.16 22.30
C SER A 237 -4.75 -18.69 23.61
N PHE A 238 -3.43 -18.73 23.66
CA PHE A 238 -2.63 -18.30 24.81
C PHE A 238 -1.92 -16.99 24.52
N GLU A 239 -1.99 -16.04 25.45
CA GLU A 239 -1.13 -14.86 25.36
C GLU A 239 0.30 -15.20 25.82
N TRP A 240 1.28 -14.42 25.36
CA TRP A 240 2.69 -14.62 25.76
C TRP A 240 2.91 -14.56 27.28
N MET A 241 2.05 -13.82 28.00
CA MET A 241 2.09 -13.74 29.46
C MET A 241 1.59 -15.02 30.14
N ASP A 242 0.80 -15.85 29.47
CA ASP A 242 0.29 -17.12 30.00
C ASP A 242 1.35 -18.24 29.90
N ILE A 243 2.25 -18.14 28.90
CA ILE A 243 3.28 -19.15 28.59
C ILE A 243 4.48 -19.05 29.55
N ARG A 244 4.96 -17.82 29.83
CA ARG A 244 6.19 -17.57 30.61
C ARG A 244 6.26 -18.21 32.01
N PRO A 245 5.19 -18.19 32.84
CA PRO A 245 5.28 -18.67 34.21
C PRO A 245 5.08 -20.18 34.39
N HIS A 246 4.74 -20.93 33.34
CA HIS A 246 4.38 -22.34 33.44
C HIS A 246 5.42 -23.25 32.77
N ASN A 247 5.31 -24.58 32.98
CA ASN A 247 6.00 -25.60 32.19
C ASN A 247 5.46 -25.67 30.73
N LEU A 248 5.09 -24.52 30.17
CA LEU A 248 4.65 -24.36 28.79
C LEU A 248 5.84 -23.91 27.94
N GLY A 249 5.78 -24.22 26.65
CA GLY A 249 6.73 -23.71 25.66
C GLY A 249 6.01 -23.44 24.35
N LEU A 250 6.68 -22.71 23.45
CA LEU A 250 6.17 -22.49 22.10
C LEU A 250 7.00 -23.29 21.08
N ILE A 251 6.33 -23.96 20.16
CA ILE A 251 6.94 -24.61 18.98
C ILE A 251 6.12 -24.19 17.75
N GLY A 252 6.73 -23.43 16.86
CA GLY A 252 6.05 -22.75 15.75
C GLY A 252 5.04 -21.76 16.31
N ASN A 253 3.76 -22.03 16.05
CA ASN A 253 2.64 -21.28 16.61
C ASN A 253 1.84 -22.07 17.67
N THR A 254 2.28 -23.28 18.00
CA THR A 254 1.58 -24.19 18.91
C THR A 254 2.21 -24.13 20.29
N VAL A 255 1.38 -23.93 21.31
CA VAL A 255 1.77 -24.02 22.71
C VAL A 255 1.78 -25.48 23.12
N VAL A 256 2.87 -25.91 23.74
CA VAL A 256 3.06 -27.27 24.26
C VAL A 256 3.12 -27.25 25.78
N ASN A 257 2.44 -28.21 26.41
CA ASN A 257 2.47 -28.45 27.85
C ASN A 257 3.50 -29.52 28.19
N LEU A 258 4.63 -29.08 28.76
CA LEU A 258 5.77 -29.93 29.04
C LEU A 258 5.74 -30.52 30.45
N THR A 259 4.67 -30.30 31.24
CA THR A 259 4.62 -30.72 32.65
C THR A 259 4.95 -32.21 32.81
N HIS A 260 4.21 -33.08 32.11
CA HIS A 260 4.42 -34.52 32.15
C HIS A 260 5.77 -34.96 31.56
N TYR A 261 6.23 -34.27 30.52
CA TYR A 261 7.54 -34.56 29.92
C TYR A 261 8.71 -34.27 30.88
N LEU A 262 8.57 -33.22 31.69
CA LEU A 262 9.63 -32.78 32.60
C LEU A 262 9.70 -33.61 33.88
N ASP A 263 8.59 -34.22 34.27
CA ASP A 263 8.54 -35.17 35.38
C ASP A 263 9.23 -36.50 34.98
N ASP A 264 8.99 -36.98 33.76
CA ASP A 264 9.61 -38.19 33.20
C ASP A 264 10.73 -37.84 32.20
N SER A 265 11.86 -37.37 32.73
CA SER A 265 13.06 -36.99 31.95
C SER A 265 13.68 -38.08 31.02
N ILE A 266 13.13 -39.29 31.04
CA ILE A 266 13.54 -40.47 30.26
C ILE A 266 12.91 -40.47 28.85
N LEU A 267 11.83 -39.73 28.62
CA LEU A 267 10.99 -39.78 27.42
C LEU A 267 11.69 -39.42 26.10
N LEU A 268 12.65 -38.49 26.11
CA LEU A 268 13.39 -38.05 24.90
C LEU A 268 14.87 -37.80 25.24
N PRO A 269 15.74 -38.81 25.09
CA PRO A 269 17.13 -38.72 25.52
C PRO A 269 17.92 -37.65 24.72
N GLY A 270 18.67 -36.82 25.45
CA GLY A 270 19.63 -35.86 24.87
C GLY A 270 19.11 -34.45 24.59
N ILE A 271 17.80 -34.19 24.72
CA ILE A 271 17.19 -32.87 24.39
C ILE A 271 16.51 -32.21 25.59
N GLY A 272 16.32 -32.95 26.69
CA GLY A 272 15.69 -32.43 27.92
C GLY A 272 16.35 -31.17 28.50
N LYS A 273 17.68 -31.03 28.41
CA LYS A 273 18.39 -29.80 28.84
C LYS A 273 18.01 -28.58 28.00
N THR A 274 17.90 -28.76 26.68
CA THR A 274 17.48 -27.70 25.75
C THR A 274 16.04 -27.29 25.98
N ILE A 275 15.17 -28.27 26.26
CA ILE A 275 13.76 -28.00 26.60
C ILE A 275 13.68 -27.26 27.94
N GLN A 276 14.45 -27.70 28.94
CA GLN A 276 14.46 -27.09 30.26
C GLN A 276 15.00 -25.64 30.25
N SER A 277 16.03 -25.35 29.45
CA SER A 277 16.58 -23.99 29.35
C SER A 277 15.68 -23.02 28.58
N ASN A 278 14.79 -23.52 27.73
CA ASN A 278 13.90 -22.71 26.88
C ASN A 278 12.42 -22.76 27.33
N ARG A 279 12.13 -23.23 28.55
CA ARG A 279 10.78 -23.18 29.14
C ARG A 279 10.25 -21.74 29.17
N GLY A 280 8.96 -21.59 28.93
CA GLY A 280 8.28 -20.30 28.90
C GLY A 280 8.64 -19.43 27.68
N ASN A 281 9.49 -19.94 26.77
CA ASN A 281 9.95 -19.24 25.57
C ASN A 281 9.68 -20.08 24.31
N ASP A 282 10.00 -19.49 23.16
CA ASP A 282 9.99 -20.17 21.88
C ASP A 282 11.19 -21.10 21.74
N MET A 283 10.89 -22.40 21.65
CA MET A 283 11.88 -23.47 21.53
C MET A 283 12.10 -23.89 20.07
N THR A 284 11.38 -23.31 19.12
CA THR A 284 11.43 -23.69 17.69
C THR A 284 12.85 -23.64 17.16
N TYR A 285 13.54 -22.52 17.38
CA TYR A 285 14.91 -22.36 16.92
C TYR A 285 15.89 -23.30 17.63
N ALA A 286 15.78 -23.37 18.97
CA ALA A 286 16.67 -24.19 19.80
C ALA A 286 16.56 -25.68 19.46
N LEU A 287 15.35 -26.18 19.24
CA LEU A 287 15.12 -27.56 18.80
C LEU A 287 15.61 -27.77 17.36
N SER A 288 15.34 -26.83 16.43
CA SER A 288 15.74 -26.96 15.01
C SER A 288 17.24 -27.11 14.80
N TYR A 289 18.05 -26.56 15.72
CA TYR A 289 19.51 -26.65 15.66
C TYR A 289 20.05 -28.04 16.03
N THR A 290 19.28 -28.85 16.78
CA THR A 290 19.73 -30.17 17.24
C THR A 290 19.47 -31.25 16.18
N LYS A 291 20.38 -32.23 16.07
CA LYS A 291 20.32 -33.27 15.02
C LYS A 291 19.03 -34.10 15.05
N ALA A 292 18.46 -34.36 16.23
CA ALA A 292 17.18 -35.07 16.41
C ALA A 292 15.99 -34.13 16.67
N GLY A 293 16.22 -32.82 16.64
CA GLY A 293 15.23 -31.84 17.07
C GLY A 293 13.99 -31.74 16.20
N LYS A 294 14.10 -32.02 14.90
CA LYS A 294 12.94 -32.05 14.00
C LYS A 294 11.96 -33.17 14.36
N HIS A 295 12.47 -34.37 14.67
CA HIS A 295 11.65 -35.48 15.14
C HIS A 295 11.06 -35.21 16.52
N VAL A 296 11.85 -34.58 17.41
CA VAL A 296 11.33 -34.14 18.72
C VAL A 296 10.22 -33.11 18.57
N GLN A 297 10.37 -32.09 17.72
CA GLN A 297 9.33 -31.09 17.47
C GLN A 297 8.03 -31.75 17.02
N ALA A 298 8.10 -32.62 16.00
CA ALA A 298 6.92 -33.29 15.48
C ALA A 298 6.23 -34.16 16.55
N CYS A 299 6.99 -34.92 17.32
CA CYS A 299 6.45 -35.74 18.39
C CYS A 299 5.89 -34.90 19.56
N LEU A 300 6.56 -33.82 19.96
CA LEU A 300 6.07 -32.91 21.00
C LEU A 300 4.75 -32.25 20.60
N LEU A 301 4.62 -31.85 19.33
CA LEU A 301 3.39 -31.29 18.79
C LEU A 301 2.26 -32.33 18.77
N ALA A 302 2.56 -33.61 18.51
CA ALA A 302 1.57 -34.68 18.52
C ALA A 302 1.10 -35.09 19.94
N ARG A 303 2.01 -35.06 20.93
CA ARG A 303 1.76 -35.61 22.28
C ARG A 303 1.45 -34.58 23.36
N TYR A 304 1.92 -33.35 23.19
CA TYR A 304 1.90 -32.34 24.26
C TYR A 304 1.31 -31.00 23.82
N SER A 305 0.67 -30.90 22.65
CA SER A 305 0.01 -29.66 22.23
C SER A 305 -1.14 -29.30 23.18
N ALA A 306 -1.19 -28.05 23.63
CA ALA A 306 -2.21 -27.53 24.53
C ALA A 306 -3.05 -26.40 23.90
N GLY A 307 -2.60 -25.81 22.79
CA GLY A 307 -3.32 -24.75 22.07
C GLY A 307 -2.39 -23.99 21.14
N ILE A 308 -2.82 -22.82 20.70
CA ILE A 308 -2.05 -21.95 19.82
C ILE A 308 -1.65 -20.67 20.56
N ALA A 309 -0.51 -20.07 20.19
CA ALA A 309 -0.23 -18.73 20.65
C ALA A 309 -1.21 -17.76 19.99
N SER A 310 -1.67 -16.77 20.76
CA SER A 310 -2.42 -15.67 20.19
C SER A 310 -1.48 -14.90 19.26
N GLU A 311 -1.58 -15.18 17.96
CA GLU A 311 -1.08 -14.26 16.97
C GLU A 311 -2.01 -13.06 16.99
N GLU A 312 -1.59 -11.97 17.64
CA GLU A 312 -2.06 -10.68 17.17
C GLU A 312 -1.55 -10.58 15.73
N VAL A 313 -2.44 -10.83 14.77
CA VAL A 313 -2.08 -10.84 13.35
C VAL A 313 -1.29 -9.56 13.09
N ALA A 314 -0.04 -9.68 12.63
CA ALA A 314 0.82 -8.52 12.41
C ALA A 314 0.13 -7.44 11.53
N SER A 315 -0.79 -7.88 10.68
CA SER A 315 -1.66 -7.07 9.83
C SER A 315 -2.75 -6.27 10.56
N CYS A 316 -3.23 -6.72 11.73
CA CYS A 316 -4.20 -6.01 12.56
C CYS A 316 -3.54 -4.86 13.35
N ILE A 317 -2.32 -5.11 13.85
CA ILE A 317 -1.49 -4.06 14.45
C ILE A 317 -1.03 -3.06 13.36
N ALA A 318 -0.71 -3.55 12.16
CA ALA A 318 -0.27 -2.72 11.05
C ALA A 318 -1.32 -1.67 10.65
N ASP A 319 -2.62 -1.96 10.73
CA ASP A 319 -3.68 -0.98 10.42
C ASP A 319 -3.61 0.26 11.34
N ASN A 320 -3.51 0.04 12.66
CA ASN A 320 -3.37 1.13 13.62
C ASN A 320 -2.09 1.95 13.38
N ILE A 321 -0.98 1.29 13.09
CA ILE A 321 0.29 1.97 12.79
C ILE A 321 0.19 2.75 11.48
N ILE A 322 -0.36 2.14 10.43
CA ILE A 322 -0.53 2.76 9.11
C ILE A 322 -1.44 3.98 9.21
N MET A 323 -2.58 3.87 9.91
CA MET A 323 -3.49 4.97 10.14
C MET A 323 -2.83 6.13 10.90
N VAL A 324 -2.05 5.84 11.95
CA VAL A 324 -1.31 6.86 12.70
C VAL A 324 -0.24 7.53 11.82
N VAL A 325 0.53 6.74 11.07
CA VAL A 325 1.56 7.28 10.16
C VAL A 325 0.95 8.14 9.06
N LEU A 326 -0.15 7.69 8.43
CA LEU A 326 -0.87 8.47 7.41
C LEU A 326 -1.44 9.77 7.99
N PHE A 327 -1.99 9.74 9.20
CA PHE A 327 -2.49 10.93 9.88
C PHE A 327 -1.37 11.95 10.14
N ILE A 328 -0.21 11.50 10.62
CA ILE A 328 0.96 12.36 10.85
C ILE A 328 1.41 13.03 9.55
N VAL A 329 1.49 12.28 8.45
CA VAL A 329 1.90 12.83 7.15
C VAL A 329 0.94 13.92 6.66
N ILE A 330 -0.38 13.71 6.79
CA ILE A 330 -1.38 14.72 6.40
C ILE A 330 -1.23 15.99 7.25
N LEU A 331 -1.08 15.85 8.57
CA LEU A 331 -0.87 17.00 9.45
C LEU A 331 0.39 17.79 9.10
N ILE A 332 1.49 17.11 8.76
CA ILE A 332 2.74 17.76 8.34
C ILE A 332 2.52 18.57 7.06
N ILE A 333 1.85 18.01 6.05
CA ILE A 333 1.61 18.72 4.78
C ILE A 333 0.75 19.97 5.01
N ILE A 334 -0.31 19.85 5.81
CA ILE A 334 -1.19 20.98 6.16
C ILE A 334 -0.39 22.06 6.92
N ALA A 335 0.42 21.67 7.91
CA ALA A 335 1.24 22.58 8.68
C ALA A 335 2.27 23.33 7.82
N ILE A 336 2.91 22.66 6.85
CA ILE A 336 3.85 23.30 5.91
C ILE A 336 3.11 24.31 5.03
N ARG A 337 1.94 23.95 4.47
CA ARG A 337 1.15 24.86 3.63
C ARG A 337 0.65 26.08 4.41
N TYR A 338 0.17 25.84 5.63
CA TYR A 338 -0.30 26.91 6.52
C TYR A 338 0.84 27.84 6.95
N SER A 339 1.97 27.28 7.38
CA SER A 339 3.14 28.08 7.76
C SER A 339 3.72 28.88 6.59
N MET A 340 3.75 28.32 5.38
CA MET A 340 4.12 29.06 4.16
C MET A 340 3.18 30.25 3.92
N ALA A 341 1.87 30.06 4.08
CA ALA A 341 0.89 31.14 3.92
C ALA A 341 1.05 32.23 4.99
N CYS A 342 1.21 31.86 6.26
CA CYS A 342 1.45 32.81 7.36
C CYS A 342 2.76 33.58 7.17
N LEU A 343 3.84 32.90 6.77
CA LEU A 343 5.13 33.54 6.51
C LEU A 343 5.01 34.54 5.36
N PHE A 344 4.34 34.14 4.27
CA PHE A 344 4.13 35.03 3.14
C PHE A 344 3.31 36.27 3.53
N GLN A 345 2.19 36.08 4.23
CA GLN A 345 1.30 37.16 4.62
C GLN A 345 1.94 38.14 5.62
N TRP A 346 2.60 37.63 6.66
CA TRP A 346 3.11 38.48 7.74
C TRP A 346 4.47 39.11 7.43
N PHE A 347 5.36 38.42 6.71
CA PHE A 347 6.73 38.88 6.52
C PHE A 347 7.04 39.33 5.09
N ILE A 348 6.57 38.58 4.09
CA ILE A 348 6.99 38.82 2.69
C ILE A 348 6.08 39.87 2.02
N SER A 349 4.77 39.81 2.25
CA SER A 349 3.80 40.71 1.61
C SER A 349 4.12 42.20 1.84
N HIS A 350 4.41 42.59 3.09
CA HIS A 350 4.79 43.96 3.42
C HIS A 350 6.11 44.42 2.81
N ARG A 351 7.01 43.49 2.44
CA ARG A 351 8.28 43.83 1.79
C ARG A 351 8.17 43.90 0.27
N LEU A 352 7.14 43.27 -0.31
CA LEU A 352 6.82 43.33 -1.74
C LEU A 352 6.02 44.60 -2.12
N VAL A 353 5.26 45.18 -1.17
CA VAL A 353 4.36 46.32 -1.41
C VAL A 353 5.00 47.69 -1.09
N LYS A 354 6.19 47.74 -0.49
CA LYS A 354 6.88 49.03 -0.27
C LYS A 354 7.45 49.60 -1.59
N PRO A 355 7.15 50.85 -1.96
CA PRO A 355 7.90 51.55 -3.01
C PRO A 355 9.37 51.67 -2.55
N GLY A 356 10.29 51.04 -3.28
CA GLY A 356 11.64 50.75 -2.78
C GLY A 356 12.66 51.86 -3.02
N GLY A 357 13.35 52.26 -1.95
CA GLY A 357 14.71 52.81 -1.98
C GLY A 357 15.78 51.70 -2.00
N ARG A 358 16.98 52.03 -2.49
CA ARG A 358 18.06 51.12 -2.92
C ARG A 358 18.71 50.29 -1.79
N SER A 359 18.95 49.00 -2.00
CA SER A 359 19.91 48.18 -1.21
C SER A 359 21.06 47.70 -2.09
N ASN A 360 22.32 47.90 -1.65
CA ASN A 360 23.54 47.79 -2.45
C ASN A 360 23.96 46.37 -2.92
N TRP A 361 23.31 45.30 -2.48
CA TRP A 361 23.78 43.94 -2.77
C TRP A 361 23.11 43.30 -4.00
N LEU A 362 21.94 43.76 -4.43
CA LEU A 362 21.24 43.22 -5.61
C LEU A 362 20.76 44.39 -6.49
N ALA A 363 21.64 44.85 -7.39
CA ALA A 363 21.41 45.96 -8.30
C ALA A 363 20.53 45.59 -9.51
N TRP A 364 19.39 44.93 -9.28
CA TRP A 364 18.41 44.60 -10.33
C TRP A 364 17.04 45.28 -10.15
N ARG A 365 16.99 46.43 -9.45
CA ARG A 365 15.76 47.22 -9.31
C ARG A 365 16.03 48.70 -9.56
N SER A 366 15.29 49.29 -10.51
CA SER A 366 15.35 50.69 -10.90
C SER A 366 15.21 51.62 -9.68
N ILE A 367 16.05 52.65 -9.63
CA ILE A 367 16.20 53.59 -8.49
C ILE A 367 15.05 54.60 -8.42
N LYS A 368 14.19 54.67 -9.43
CA LYS A 368 13.02 55.55 -9.37
C LYS A 368 11.78 54.71 -9.12
N GLY A 369 11.27 54.83 -7.90
CA GLY A 369 9.86 54.64 -7.61
C GLY A 369 9.01 55.42 -8.63
N GLY A 370 7.75 55.02 -8.76
CA GLY A 370 6.87 55.57 -9.78
C GLY A 370 6.84 57.10 -9.82
N ASN A 371 6.67 57.61 -11.04
CA ASN A 371 5.98 58.84 -11.37
C ASN A 371 6.51 60.15 -10.73
N ASP A 372 7.67 60.64 -11.20
CA ASP A 372 8.05 62.06 -11.07
C ASP A 372 8.14 62.69 -12.48
N ASP A 373 7.50 63.85 -12.60
CA ASP A 373 7.15 64.63 -13.80
C ASP A 373 8.11 64.59 -15.02
N PRO A 374 7.58 64.54 -16.26
CA PRO A 374 8.39 64.63 -17.48
C PRO A 374 8.94 66.04 -17.78
N ALA A 375 8.63 67.05 -16.96
CA ALA A 375 8.98 68.45 -17.23
C ALA A 375 10.47 68.79 -17.06
N ASN A 376 11.27 67.95 -16.39
CA ASN A 376 12.67 68.25 -16.06
C ASN A 376 13.72 67.37 -16.79
N HIS A 377 13.37 66.78 -17.94
CA HIS A 377 14.36 66.03 -18.72
C HIS A 377 15.07 66.94 -19.74
N ILE A 378 16.30 67.34 -19.40
CA ILE A 378 17.23 67.96 -20.33
C ILE A 378 17.63 66.91 -21.40
N PRO A 379 17.55 67.21 -22.70
CA PRO A 379 17.96 66.28 -23.75
C PRO A 379 19.47 66.03 -23.72
N GLY A 380 19.88 64.76 -23.79
CA GLY A 380 21.29 64.38 -24.01
C GLY A 380 21.75 64.62 -25.45
N PRO A 381 23.07 64.60 -25.73
CA PRO A 381 23.68 65.20 -26.92
C PRO A 381 23.53 64.39 -28.22
N TYR A 382 22.55 63.50 -28.33
CA TYR A 382 22.36 62.64 -29.51
C TYR A 382 20.93 62.60 -30.04
N ASN A 383 20.18 63.69 -29.85
CA ASN A 383 18.98 63.98 -30.61
C ASN A 383 19.19 65.25 -31.42
N ASP A 384 20.03 65.17 -32.46
CA ASP A 384 20.05 66.18 -33.53
C ASP A 384 19.79 65.47 -34.85
N TYR A 385 18.51 65.30 -35.19
CA TYR A 385 18.11 65.19 -36.59
C TYR A 385 17.75 66.60 -37.05
N ARG A 386 18.77 67.46 -37.13
CA ARG A 386 18.65 68.75 -37.80
C ARG A 386 18.59 68.48 -39.29
N PHE A 387 17.45 68.80 -39.89
CA PHE A 387 17.40 69.11 -41.31
C PHE A 387 18.37 70.28 -41.58
N MET A 388 19.32 70.06 -42.50
CA MET A 388 20.13 71.14 -43.06
C MET A 388 19.20 72.13 -43.75
N THR A 389 19.13 73.33 -43.20
CA THR A 389 18.75 74.53 -43.96
C THR A 389 19.84 75.55 -43.73
N ASP A 390 20.52 75.92 -44.81
CA ASP A 390 21.48 77.01 -44.90
C ASP A 390 20.92 78.29 -44.24
N SER A 391 21.68 78.88 -43.33
CA SER A 391 22.04 80.31 -43.33
C SER A 391 22.81 80.72 -42.07
N ALA A 392 23.91 81.41 -42.32
CA ALA A 392 24.92 81.99 -41.45
C ALA A 392 24.47 82.68 -40.13
N ARG A 393 25.22 82.47 -39.03
CA ARG A 393 26.04 83.50 -38.35
C ARG A 393 26.73 82.96 -37.08
N MET A 394 28.04 83.22 -36.96
CA MET A 394 28.84 83.18 -35.72
C MET A 394 28.56 84.44 -34.86
N PRO A 395 28.79 84.41 -33.52
CA PRO A 395 30.12 84.79 -33.02
C PRO A 395 30.65 83.98 -31.82
N ASN A 396 31.98 84.11 -31.66
CA ASN A 396 32.90 83.60 -30.65
C ASN A 396 32.48 83.77 -29.17
N SER A 397 32.84 82.80 -28.33
CA SER A 397 33.75 83.05 -27.18
C SER A 397 34.35 81.75 -26.65
N SER A 398 35.63 81.82 -26.35
CA SER A 398 36.55 80.79 -25.90
C SER A 398 36.48 80.49 -24.39
N SER A 399 37.11 79.36 -24.02
CA SER A 399 37.60 78.96 -22.68
C SER A 399 36.56 78.18 -21.83
N GLN A 400 36.83 77.05 -21.17
CA GLN A 400 38.07 76.51 -20.61
C GLN A 400 38.05 74.97 -20.56
N ILE A 401 39.25 74.39 -20.70
CA ILE A 401 39.59 73.01 -20.31
C ILE A 401 39.72 72.98 -18.78
N ASN A 402 39.05 72.05 -18.10
CA ASN A 402 39.55 71.45 -16.86
C ASN A 402 38.82 70.13 -16.49
N THR A 403 39.61 69.05 -16.54
CA THR A 403 39.73 67.98 -15.53
C THR A 403 38.47 67.28 -15.00
N ILE A 404 38.32 65.99 -15.36
CA ILE A 404 38.39 64.82 -14.45
C ILE A 404 37.79 63.62 -15.19
N SER A 405 38.64 62.64 -15.48
CA SER A 405 38.22 61.29 -15.80
C SER A 405 37.53 60.71 -14.56
N ASN A 406 36.20 60.71 -14.56
CA ASN A 406 35.38 59.76 -13.82
C ASN A 406 34.44 59.09 -14.81
N ARG A 407 35.00 58.13 -15.55
CA ARG A 407 34.23 57.10 -16.24
C ARG A 407 33.48 56.26 -15.21
N THR A 408 32.22 56.61 -14.98
CA THR A 408 31.14 55.64 -14.90
C THR A 408 29.97 56.20 -15.70
N ASP A 409 30.08 56.11 -17.02
CA ASP A 409 28.93 56.18 -17.91
C ASP A 409 28.00 55.02 -17.56
N ILE A 410 27.22 55.19 -16.50
CA ILE A 410 26.04 54.38 -16.24
C ILE A 410 25.12 54.71 -17.40
N VAL A 411 25.11 53.81 -18.37
CA VAL A 411 24.24 53.82 -19.54
C VAL A 411 22.81 54.18 -19.08
N HIS A 412 22.44 55.46 -19.27
CA HIS A 412 21.12 56.00 -19.00
C HIS A 412 20.14 55.65 -20.14
N THR A 413 20.43 54.63 -20.96
CA THR A 413 19.48 54.13 -21.96
C THR A 413 18.45 53.25 -21.27
N LYS A 414 17.17 53.60 -21.38
CA LYS A 414 16.07 52.73 -20.95
C LYS A 414 16.20 51.40 -21.69
N LEU A 415 16.23 50.29 -20.97
CA LEU A 415 16.34 48.95 -21.53
C LEU A 415 15.02 48.53 -22.17
N TYR A 416 15.06 47.86 -23.33
CA TYR A 416 13.85 47.24 -23.88
C TYR A 416 13.41 46.09 -22.97
N THR A 417 12.13 46.08 -22.60
CA THR A 417 11.52 45.08 -21.73
C THR A 417 10.49 44.27 -22.51
N VAL A 418 10.66 42.95 -22.51
CA VAL A 418 9.71 42.01 -23.11
C VAL A 418 8.72 41.55 -22.05
N MET A 419 7.45 41.87 -22.24
CA MET A 419 6.34 41.43 -21.39
C MET A 419 5.78 40.14 -21.97
N LEU A 420 6.32 39.01 -21.50
CA LEU A 420 5.85 37.68 -21.87
C LEU A 420 4.52 37.39 -21.18
N VAL A 421 3.47 37.17 -21.97
CA VAL A 421 2.14 36.78 -21.46
C VAL A 421 1.78 35.42 -22.04
N THR A 422 1.58 34.42 -21.19
CA THR A 422 1.14 33.08 -21.62
C THR A 422 -0.35 32.93 -21.36
N CYS A 423 -1.13 32.76 -22.42
CA CYS A 423 -2.59 32.72 -22.37
C CYS A 423 -3.09 31.31 -22.67
N TYR A 424 -3.89 30.73 -21.77
CA TYR A 424 -4.43 29.38 -21.89
C TYR A 424 -5.95 29.42 -21.82
N SER A 425 -6.62 29.49 -22.97
CA SER A 425 -8.09 29.53 -23.04
C SER A 425 -8.72 30.65 -22.19
N GLU A 426 -7.99 31.74 -21.99
CA GLU A 426 -8.44 32.94 -21.26
C GLU A 426 -9.47 33.73 -22.09
N GLY A 427 -10.47 34.30 -21.42
CA GLY A 427 -11.48 35.17 -22.03
C GLY A 427 -11.04 36.61 -22.19
N GLU A 428 -11.83 37.43 -22.90
CA GLU A 428 -11.51 38.84 -23.20
C GLU A 428 -11.28 39.65 -21.93
N GLU A 429 -12.11 39.45 -20.90
CA GLU A 429 -11.99 40.19 -19.63
C GLU A 429 -10.69 39.86 -18.88
N GLY A 430 -10.28 38.59 -18.86
CA GLY A 430 -9.05 38.15 -18.21
C GLY A 430 -7.79 38.63 -18.94
N LEU A 431 -7.82 38.57 -20.28
CA LEU A 431 -6.77 39.10 -21.13
C LEU A 431 -6.66 40.62 -21.01
N ARG A 432 -7.78 41.34 -21.09
CA ARG A 432 -7.85 42.80 -20.94
C ARG A 432 -7.32 43.22 -19.58
N THR A 433 -7.78 42.61 -18.50
CA THR A 433 -7.30 42.94 -17.14
C THR A 433 -5.79 42.78 -17.01
N THR A 434 -5.24 41.68 -17.55
CA THR A 434 -3.81 41.39 -17.47
C THR A 434 -2.98 42.32 -18.35
N MET A 435 -3.41 42.53 -19.59
CA MET A 435 -2.72 43.38 -20.56
C MET A 435 -2.81 44.85 -20.20
N ASP A 436 -3.97 45.34 -19.77
CA ASP A 436 -4.15 46.71 -19.29
C ASP A 436 -3.28 46.97 -18.06
N SER A 437 -3.21 46.00 -17.12
CA SER A 437 -2.33 46.11 -15.96
C SER A 437 -0.84 46.18 -16.33
N LEU A 438 -0.42 45.45 -17.36
CA LEU A 438 0.95 45.47 -17.87
C LEU A 438 1.23 46.74 -18.68
N ALA A 439 0.27 47.20 -19.47
CA ALA A 439 0.35 48.43 -20.25
C ALA A 439 0.39 49.66 -19.34
N SER A 440 -0.42 49.70 -18.27
CA SER A 440 -0.49 50.79 -17.30
C SER A 440 0.71 50.84 -16.34
N THR A 441 1.69 49.94 -16.49
CA THR A 441 2.93 50.05 -15.72
C THR A 441 3.68 51.33 -16.06
N THR A 442 4.35 51.90 -15.06
CA THR A 442 5.08 53.17 -15.15
C THR A 442 6.32 53.15 -16.05
N TYR A 443 6.63 52.01 -16.67
CA TYR A 443 7.74 51.89 -17.63
C TYR A 443 7.36 52.53 -18.98
N SER A 444 8.32 53.11 -19.69
CA SER A 444 8.03 53.84 -20.93
C SER A 444 7.46 52.92 -22.01
N ASP A 445 6.33 53.30 -22.60
CA ASP A 445 5.67 52.55 -23.68
C ASP A 445 6.57 52.32 -24.89
N LYS A 446 7.49 53.26 -25.16
CA LYS A 446 8.50 53.15 -26.23
C LYS A 446 9.53 52.04 -26.03
N HIS A 447 9.61 51.47 -24.82
CA HIS A 447 10.57 50.43 -24.45
C HIS A 447 9.89 49.16 -23.96
N LYS A 448 8.56 49.05 -24.11
CA LYS A 448 7.77 47.86 -23.78
C LYS A 448 7.40 47.15 -25.08
N ILE A 449 7.51 45.83 -25.10
CA ILE A 449 6.92 44.99 -26.14
C ILE A 449 6.17 43.84 -25.48
N PHE A 450 4.94 43.60 -25.92
CA PHE A 450 4.20 42.41 -25.54
C PHE A 450 4.66 41.23 -26.39
N PHE A 451 4.98 40.12 -25.74
CA PHE A 451 5.22 38.85 -26.40
C PHE A 451 4.20 37.84 -25.87
N VAL A 452 3.12 37.65 -26.62
CA VAL A 452 1.97 36.86 -26.18
C VAL A 452 2.04 35.48 -26.79
N ILE A 453 1.98 34.45 -25.95
CA ILE A 453 1.96 33.05 -26.36
C ILE A 453 0.59 32.47 -26.01
N ALA A 454 -0.23 32.20 -27.02
CA ALA A 454 -1.53 31.56 -26.87
C ALA A 454 -1.46 30.04 -27.14
N ASP A 455 -2.30 29.26 -26.45
CA ASP A 455 -2.29 27.79 -26.49
C ASP A 455 -2.79 27.13 -27.80
N GLY A 456 -3.39 27.92 -28.71
CA GLY A 456 -3.90 27.50 -30.02
C GLY A 456 -5.27 28.12 -30.36
N LEU A 457 -5.92 27.66 -31.46
CA LEU A 457 -7.30 28.04 -31.83
C LEU A 457 -8.34 27.37 -30.90
N ILE A 458 -8.21 27.60 -29.59
CA ILE A 458 -9.09 27.08 -28.55
C ILE A 458 -9.89 28.24 -27.98
N THR A 459 -11.20 28.05 -27.85
CA THR A 459 -12.15 28.98 -27.23
C THR A 459 -12.28 28.66 -25.75
N GLY A 460 -12.20 29.69 -24.90
CA GLY A 460 -12.53 29.58 -23.47
C GLY A 460 -13.99 29.19 -23.23
N ALA A 461 -14.32 28.76 -22.02
CA ALA A 461 -15.71 28.42 -21.67
C ALA A 461 -16.56 29.69 -21.65
N GLY A 462 -17.57 29.77 -22.53
CA GLY A 462 -18.43 30.95 -22.68
C GLY A 462 -17.96 31.98 -23.72
N GLU A 463 -16.80 31.75 -24.36
CA GLU A 463 -16.23 32.67 -25.33
C GLU A 463 -16.52 32.26 -26.78
N THR A 464 -16.85 33.24 -27.62
CA THR A 464 -17.19 33.01 -29.04
C THR A 464 -15.96 32.99 -29.96
N ARG A 465 -14.83 33.51 -29.49
CA ARG A 465 -13.57 33.66 -30.25
C ARG A 465 -12.44 32.89 -29.57
N SER A 466 -11.45 32.44 -30.36
CA SER A 466 -10.30 31.74 -29.79
C SER A 466 -9.34 32.73 -29.13
N THR A 467 -8.55 32.29 -28.14
CA THR A 467 -7.62 33.18 -27.42
C THR A 467 -6.68 33.99 -28.36
N PRO A 468 -6.15 33.43 -29.47
CA PRO A 468 -5.40 34.22 -30.46
C PRO A 468 -6.24 35.25 -31.24
N ASP A 469 -7.55 35.05 -31.38
CA ASP A 469 -8.43 36.00 -32.10
C ASP A 469 -8.92 37.13 -31.20
N ILE A 470 -8.80 36.96 -29.87
CA ILE A 470 -9.16 37.95 -28.85
C ILE A 470 -8.01 38.94 -28.60
N VAL A 471 -6.77 38.44 -28.62
CA VAL A 471 -5.52 39.23 -28.55
C VAL A 471 -5.34 40.05 -29.81
#